data_AF-A0A5M6BYJ9-F1
#
_entry.id   AF-A0A5M6BYJ9-F1
#
_cell.length_a   1.000
_cell.length_b   1.000
_cell.length_c   1.000
_cell.angle_alpha   90.00
_cell.angle_beta   90.00
_cell.angle_gamma   90.00
#
_symmetry.space_group_name_H-M   'P 1'
#
loop_
_entity.id
_entity.type
_entity.pdbx_description
1 polymer ?
#
loop_
_entity_poly.entity_id
_entity_poly.type
_entity_poly.pdbx_seq_one_letter_code
_entity_poly.pdbx_strand_id
1 'polypeptide(L)'
;MTWQETAAQYLAARDQTIPHELLTTSHPLPADDVLDVSGFPTTPGVLSSTELEITQNLTVSELVEAIAAGKYSAVDVTKAFCHRAIVAHQLTNCLTEVFFDKALNKAKELDEYYAETGKTVGPLQ
;
A
#
# COMPACT_ATOMS: atom_id res chain seq x y z
N MET A 1 30.42 15.08 7.59
CA MET A 1 29.28 14.39 6.95
C MET A 1 28.74 15.32 5.88
N THR A 2 28.77 14.90 4.62
CA THR A 2 28.21 15.64 3.48
C THR A 2 26.71 15.37 3.35
N TRP A 3 25.96 16.20 2.62
CA TRP A 3 24.52 15.95 2.43
C TRP A 3 24.28 14.66 1.62
N GLN A 4 25.21 14.29 0.74
CA GLN A 4 25.17 13.06 -0.05
C GLN A 4 25.27 11.83 0.86
N GLU A 5 26.18 11.85 1.84
CA GLU A 5 26.35 10.76 2.82
C GLU A 5 25.08 10.59 3.66
N THR A 6 24.50 11.70 4.12
CA THR A 6 23.24 11.67 4.87
C THR A 6 22.09 11.12 4.01
N ALA A 7 21.94 11.59 2.77
CA ALA A 7 20.90 11.08 1.87
C ALA A 7 21.05 9.57 1.60
N ALA A 8 22.27 9.10 1.36
CA ALA A 8 22.55 7.68 1.15
C ALA A 8 22.17 6.83 2.38
N GLN A 9 22.40 7.34 3.60
CA GLN A 9 22.00 6.65 4.83
C GLN A 9 20.48 6.51 4.94
N TYR A 10 19.72 7.58 4.65
CA TYR A 10 18.26 7.52 4.70
C TYR A 10 17.66 6.63 3.61
N LEU A 11 18.22 6.66 2.40
CA LEU A 11 17.79 5.77 1.32
C LEU A 11 18.02 4.30 1.69
N ALA A 12 19.22 3.96 2.18
CA ALA A 12 19.53 2.59 2.61
C ALA A 12 18.63 2.14 3.77
N ALA A 13 18.35 3.02 4.74
CA ALA A 13 17.46 2.70 5.85
C ALA A 13 16.02 2.46 5.38
N ARG A 14 15.49 3.31 4.47
CA ARG A 14 14.16 3.11 3.87
C ARG A 14 14.09 1.80 3.11
N ASP A 15 15.06 1.53 2.24
CA ASP A 15 15.02 0.35 1.36
C ASP A 15 15.06 -0.97 2.16
N GLN A 16 15.69 -0.97 3.35
CA GLN A 16 15.65 -2.10 4.28
C GLN A 16 14.27 -2.35 4.90
N THR A 17 13.38 -1.35 4.91
CA THR A 17 12.01 -1.49 5.43
C THR A 17 11.00 -1.92 4.38
N ILE A 18 11.38 -1.96 3.09
CA ILE A 18 10.50 -2.38 2.01
C ILE A 18 10.38 -3.91 2.03
N PRO A 19 9.16 -4.46 2.17
CA PRO A 19 8.99 -5.91 2.12
C PRO A 19 9.25 -6.43 0.71
N HIS A 20 10.19 -7.37 0.59
CA HIS A 20 10.63 -7.89 -0.71
C HIS A 20 9.52 -8.62 -1.48
N GLU A 21 8.55 -9.20 -0.77
CA GLU A 21 7.40 -9.87 -1.35
C GLU A 21 6.43 -8.93 -2.09
N LEU A 22 6.50 -7.63 -1.80
CA LEU A 22 5.69 -6.60 -2.46
C LEU A 22 6.40 -5.97 -3.67
N LEU A 23 7.64 -6.38 -3.97
CA LEU A 23 8.36 -5.86 -5.12
C LEU A 23 7.80 -6.47 -6.41
N THR A 24 7.57 -5.60 -7.40
CA THR A 24 7.21 -6.03 -8.76
C THR A 24 8.39 -6.76 -9.38
N THR A 25 8.30 -8.08 -9.44
CA THR A 25 9.31 -8.97 -10.06
C THR A 25 8.79 -9.66 -11.32
N SER A 26 7.47 -9.68 -11.51
CA SER A 26 6.79 -10.33 -12.64
C SER A 26 6.90 -9.53 -13.94
N HIS A 27 7.12 -8.23 -13.86
CA HIS A 27 7.17 -7.31 -15.00
C HIS A 27 8.39 -6.39 -14.91
N PRO A 28 9.07 -6.12 -16.03
CA PRO A 28 10.12 -5.10 -16.05
C PRO A 28 9.50 -3.73 -15.77
N LEU A 29 10.22 -2.91 -15.00
CA LEU A 29 9.83 -1.51 -14.82
C LEU A 29 9.95 -0.76 -16.16
N PRO A 30 9.14 0.28 -16.39
CA PRO A 30 9.26 1.13 -17.57
C PRO A 30 10.65 1.74 -17.69
N ALA A 31 11.04 2.11 -18.90
CA ALA A 31 12.29 2.83 -19.14
C ALA A 31 12.22 4.26 -18.56
N ASP A 32 13.39 4.82 -18.23
CA ASP A 32 13.51 6.14 -17.57
C ASP A 32 12.95 7.32 -18.39
N ASP A 33 12.74 7.14 -19.71
CA ASP A 33 12.16 8.15 -20.60
C ASP A 33 10.62 8.12 -20.65
N VAL A 34 9.98 7.14 -19.99
CA VAL A 34 8.52 7.05 -19.87
C VAL A 34 8.03 8.05 -18.81
N LEU A 35 7.36 9.10 -19.27
CA LEU A 35 6.87 10.18 -18.40
C LEU A 35 5.56 9.86 -17.68
N ASP A 36 4.73 8.96 -18.23
CA ASP A 36 3.46 8.55 -17.65
C ASP A 36 3.48 7.06 -17.31
N VAL A 37 3.50 6.79 -16.00
CA VAL A 37 3.48 5.45 -15.43
C VAL A 37 2.17 5.16 -14.69
N SER A 38 1.16 6.04 -14.82
CA SER A 38 -0.12 5.93 -14.10
C SER A 38 -0.90 4.65 -14.43
N GLY A 39 -0.74 4.14 -15.64
CA GLY A 39 -1.33 2.87 -16.10
C GLY A 39 -0.55 1.62 -15.68
N PHE A 40 0.68 1.74 -15.17
CA PHE A 40 1.49 0.57 -14.83
C PHE A 40 0.82 -0.35 -13.78
N PRO A 41 0.18 0.15 -12.70
CA PRO A 41 -0.45 -0.70 -11.70
C PRO A 41 -1.58 -1.60 -12.23
N THR A 42 -2.21 -1.25 -13.36
CA THR A 42 -3.28 -2.06 -13.98
C THR A 42 -2.75 -3.12 -14.94
N THR A 43 -1.44 -3.21 -15.14
CA THR A 43 -0.80 -4.26 -15.93
C THR A 43 -1.11 -5.62 -15.29
N PRO A 44 -1.61 -6.60 -16.07
CA PRO A 44 -1.98 -7.91 -15.53
C PRO A 44 -0.82 -8.58 -14.79
N GLY A 45 -1.03 -8.94 -13.52
CA GLY A 45 0.00 -9.59 -12.70
C GLY A 45 0.95 -8.65 -11.95
N VAL A 46 0.73 -7.33 -12.02
CA VAL A 46 1.34 -6.36 -11.09
C VAL A 46 0.55 -6.31 -9.79
N LEU A 47 -0.75 -5.97 -9.88
CA LEU A 47 -1.70 -6.07 -8.77
C LEU A 47 -2.75 -7.13 -9.08
N SER A 48 -3.25 -7.79 -8.03
CA SER A 48 -4.39 -8.69 -8.13
C SER A 48 -5.69 -7.93 -8.41
N SER A 49 -6.72 -8.65 -8.89
CA SER A 49 -8.05 -8.06 -9.12
C SER A 49 -8.65 -7.46 -7.85
N THR A 50 -8.46 -8.10 -6.69
CA THR A 50 -8.92 -7.60 -5.39
C THR A 50 -8.17 -6.33 -4.98
N GLU A 51 -6.86 -6.26 -5.20
CA GLU A 51 -6.09 -5.04 -4.91
C GLU A 51 -6.51 -3.89 -5.80
N LEU A 52 -6.76 -4.13 -7.08
CA LEU A 52 -7.30 -3.13 -8.00
C LEU A 52 -8.71 -2.69 -7.59
N GLU A 53 -9.57 -3.62 -7.16
CA GLU A 53 -10.90 -3.28 -6.65
C GLU A 53 -10.80 -2.32 -5.45
N ILE A 54 -10.01 -2.69 -4.43
CA ILE A 54 -9.82 -1.91 -3.21
C ILE A 54 -9.19 -0.54 -3.47
N THR A 55 -8.17 -0.47 -4.33
CA THR A 55 -7.31 0.71 -4.45
C THR A 55 -7.65 1.66 -5.60
N GLN A 56 -8.57 1.27 -6.49
CA GLN A 56 -8.90 2.06 -7.68
C GLN A 56 -10.38 2.12 -8.00
N ASN A 57 -11.14 1.04 -7.78
CA ASN A 57 -12.52 0.96 -8.22
C ASN A 57 -13.52 1.41 -7.16
N LEU A 58 -13.11 1.47 -5.88
CA LEU A 58 -13.94 1.93 -4.78
C LEU A 58 -13.55 3.35 -4.38
N THR A 59 -14.57 4.20 -4.20
CA THR A 59 -14.42 5.48 -3.50
C THR A 59 -14.18 5.24 -2.00
N VAL A 60 -13.72 6.28 -1.30
CA VAL A 60 -13.51 6.21 0.17
C VAL A 60 -14.79 5.80 0.90
N SER A 61 -15.94 6.39 0.55
CA SER A 61 -17.22 6.06 1.18
C SER A 61 -17.61 4.60 0.94
N GLU A 62 -17.49 4.12 -0.30
CA GLU A 62 -17.79 2.72 -0.63
C GLU A 62 -16.84 1.74 0.08
N LEU A 63 -15.57 2.12 0.26
CA LEU A 63 -14.60 1.31 0.98
C LEU A 63 -14.92 1.25 2.49
N VAL A 64 -15.30 2.37 3.10
CA VAL A 64 -15.75 2.42 4.50
C VAL A 64 -16.99 1.56 4.70
N GLU A 65 -17.97 1.65 3.79
CA GLU A 65 -19.17 0.81 3.81
C GLU A 65 -18.85 -0.67 3.62
N ALA A 66 -17.92 -1.01 2.71
CA ALA A 66 -17.49 -2.38 2.47
C ALA A 66 -16.84 -3.00 3.72
N ILE A 67 -16.01 -2.24 4.45
CA ILE A 67 -15.43 -2.69 5.71
C ILE A 67 -16.53 -2.83 6.79
N ALA A 68 -17.42 -1.84 6.92
CA ALA A 68 -18.53 -1.89 7.88
C ALA A 68 -19.53 -3.04 7.62
N ALA A 69 -19.64 -3.48 6.37
CA ALA A 69 -20.42 -4.64 5.96
C ALA A 69 -19.64 -5.97 6.11
N GLY A 70 -18.35 -5.93 6.50
CA GLY A 70 -17.48 -7.09 6.59
C GLY A 70 -17.08 -7.71 5.25
N LYS A 71 -17.23 -6.98 4.12
CA LYS A 71 -16.77 -7.42 2.80
C LYS A 71 -15.24 -7.49 2.74
N TYR A 72 -14.56 -6.53 3.37
CA TYR A 72 -13.11 -6.51 3.54
C TYR A 72 -12.77 -6.25 5.00
N SER A 73 -11.67 -6.84 5.45
CA SER A 73 -11.05 -6.46 6.72
C SER A 73 -10.19 -5.20 6.56
N ALA A 74 -9.95 -4.47 7.65
CA ALA A 74 -8.99 -3.36 7.68
C ALA A 74 -7.60 -3.85 7.29
N VAL A 75 -7.22 -5.08 7.67
CA VAL A 75 -5.95 -5.71 7.26
C VAL A 75 -5.88 -5.91 5.75
N ASP A 76 -6.92 -6.44 5.11
CA ASP A 76 -6.92 -6.68 3.65
C ASP A 76 -6.78 -5.36 2.89
N VAL A 77 -7.52 -4.34 3.31
CA VAL A 77 -7.45 -3.00 2.72
C VAL A 77 -6.06 -2.40 2.89
N THR A 78 -5.50 -2.49 4.10
CA THR A 78 -4.15 -1.97 4.38
C THR A 78 -3.10 -2.67 3.52
N LYS A 79 -3.15 -4.01 3.40
CA LYS A 79 -2.23 -4.78 2.56
C LYS A 79 -2.30 -4.35 1.09
N ALA A 80 -3.50 -4.17 0.55
CA ALA A 80 -3.69 -3.76 -0.84
C ALA A 80 -3.06 -2.38 -1.11
N PHE A 81 -3.27 -1.42 -0.20
CA PHE A 81 -2.64 -0.10 -0.32
C PHE A 81 -1.11 -0.15 -0.11
N CYS A 82 -0.61 -0.98 0.81
CA CYS A 82 0.83 -1.19 0.99
C CYS A 82 1.48 -1.73 -0.30
N HIS A 83 0.90 -2.74 -0.93
CA HIS A 83 1.44 -3.30 -2.17
C HIS A 83 1.42 -2.26 -3.30
N ARG A 84 0.28 -1.58 -3.52
CA ARG A 84 0.21 -0.50 -4.53
C ARG A 84 1.18 0.64 -4.24
N ALA A 85 1.43 0.96 -2.98
CA ALA A 85 2.42 1.96 -2.60
C ALA A 85 3.85 1.54 -2.99
N ILE A 86 4.21 0.26 -2.82
CA ILE A 86 5.51 -0.25 -3.30
C ILE A 86 5.61 -0.20 -4.83
N VAL A 87 4.55 -0.60 -5.55
CA VAL A 87 4.52 -0.47 -7.02
C VAL A 87 4.76 0.99 -7.44
N ALA A 88 4.01 1.94 -6.86
CA ALA A 88 4.21 3.36 -7.14
C ALA A 88 5.61 3.85 -6.75
N HIS A 89 6.15 3.34 -5.64
CA HIS A 89 7.47 3.68 -5.17
C HIS A 89 8.57 3.24 -6.11
N GLN A 90 8.49 2.02 -6.66
CA GLN A 90 9.46 1.52 -7.65
C GLN A 90 9.47 2.38 -8.92
N LEU A 91 8.32 2.99 -9.28
CA LEU A 91 8.17 3.82 -10.47
C LEU A 91 8.59 5.27 -10.27
N THR A 92 8.41 5.81 -9.05
CA THR A 92 8.48 7.26 -8.81
C THR A 92 9.38 7.67 -7.65
N ASN A 93 9.90 6.71 -6.89
CA ASN A 93 10.68 6.94 -5.66
C ASN A 93 9.95 7.82 -4.63
N CYS A 94 8.62 7.74 -4.54
CA CYS A 94 7.79 8.68 -3.77
C CYS A 94 7.75 8.50 -2.24
N LEU A 95 8.26 7.39 -1.72
CA LEU A 95 8.25 7.10 -0.28
C LEU A 95 9.59 7.50 0.34
N THR A 96 9.53 8.22 1.44
CA THR A 96 10.69 8.57 2.27
C THR A 96 10.81 7.62 3.47
N GLU A 97 9.69 7.26 4.08
CA GLU A 97 9.59 6.30 5.18
C GLU A 97 8.45 5.29 4.95
N VAL A 98 8.67 4.02 5.32
CA VAL A 98 7.69 2.94 5.18
C VAL A 98 7.35 2.39 6.56
N PHE A 99 6.07 2.48 6.95
CA PHE A 99 5.58 2.08 8.28
C PHE A 99 4.56 0.94 8.22
N PHE A 100 4.74 -0.02 7.31
CA PHE A 100 3.74 -1.05 7.05
C PHE A 100 3.45 -1.93 8.25
N ASP A 101 4.44 -2.30 9.07
CA ASP A 101 4.20 -3.08 10.28
C ASP A 101 3.28 -2.35 11.26
N LYS A 102 3.50 -1.04 11.45
CA LYS A 102 2.66 -0.22 12.31
C LYS A 102 1.23 -0.11 11.73
N ALA A 103 1.11 0.08 10.42
CA ALA A 103 -0.18 0.14 9.74
C ALA A 103 -0.94 -1.19 9.88
N LEU A 104 -0.27 -2.32 9.65
CA LEU A 104 -0.86 -3.66 9.76
C LEU A 104 -1.23 -4.02 11.19
N ASN A 105 -0.43 -3.63 12.19
CA ASN A 105 -0.79 -3.81 13.59
C ASN A 105 -2.03 -3.00 13.95
N LYS A 106 -2.11 -1.74 13.49
CA LYS A 106 -3.31 -0.93 13.74
C LYS A 106 -4.55 -1.51 13.06
N ALA A 107 -4.40 -2.00 11.84
CA ALA A 107 -5.48 -2.64 11.12
C ALA A 107 -6.01 -3.89 11.84
N LYS A 108 -5.11 -4.72 12.42
CA LYS A 108 -5.51 -5.87 13.24
C LYS A 108 -6.33 -5.45 14.46
N GLU A 109 -5.92 -4.41 15.17
CA GLU A 109 -6.69 -3.89 16.32
C GLU A 109 -8.12 -3.46 15.91
N LEU A 110 -8.28 -2.86 14.71
CA LEU A 110 -9.58 -2.46 14.19
C LEU A 110 -10.44 -3.67 13.83
N ASP A 111 -9.84 -4.69 13.22
CA ASP A 111 -10.53 -5.94 12.90
C ASP A 111 -10.95 -6.71 14.16
N GLU A 112 -10.11 -6.72 15.19
CA GLU A 112 -10.43 -7.29 16.51
C GLU A 112 -11.62 -6.56 17.16
N TYR A 113 -11.59 -5.22 17.16
CA TYR A 113 -12.70 -4.41 17.66
C TYR A 113 -14.01 -4.67 16.89
N TYR A 114 -13.93 -4.78 15.56
CA TYR A 114 -15.08 -5.09 14.73
C TYR A 114 -15.62 -6.49 15.03
N ALA A 115 -14.76 -7.49 15.21
CA ALA A 115 -15.15 -8.85 15.56
C ALA A 115 -15.85 -8.92 16.94
N GLU A 116 -15.40 -8.13 17.92
CA GLU A 116 -15.98 -8.10 19.26
C GLU A 116 -17.30 -7.31 19.33
N THR A 117 -17.41 -6.21 18.59
CA THR A 117 -18.51 -5.24 18.76
C THR A 117 -19.52 -5.23 17.61
N GLY A 118 -19.16 -5.78 16.46
CA GLY A 118 -19.91 -5.65 15.20
C GLY A 118 -19.96 -4.21 14.67
N LYS A 119 -19.07 -3.33 15.14
CA LYS A 119 -19.04 -1.91 14.79
C LYS A 119 -17.64 -1.48 14.39
N THR A 120 -17.58 -0.51 13.51
CA THR A 120 -16.35 0.16 13.07
C THR A 120 -16.03 1.34 13.99
N VAL A 121 -14.79 1.84 13.97
CA VAL A 121 -14.36 2.96 14.82
C VAL A 121 -14.43 4.27 14.03
N GLY A 122 -15.17 5.27 14.51
CA GLY A 122 -15.21 6.59 13.88
C GLY A 122 -15.75 6.61 12.43
N PRO A 123 -15.61 7.76 11.72
CA PRO A 123 -16.19 7.96 10.39
C PRO A 123 -15.37 7.35 9.24
N LEU A 124 -14.10 6.96 9.46
CA LEU A 124 -13.20 6.44 8.43
C LEU A 124 -12.56 5.09 8.81
N GLN A 125 -13.11 4.41 9.82
CA GLN A 125 -12.47 3.33 10.59
C GLN A 125 -11.41 3.83 11.59
#